data_AF-A0A9W9C8L6-F1
#
_entry.id   AF-A0A9W9C8L6-F1
#
_cell.length_a   1.000
_cell.length_b   1.000
_cell.length_c   1.000
_cell.angle_alpha   90.00
_cell.angle_beta   90.00
_cell.angle_gamma   90.00
#
_symmetry.space_group_name_H-M   'P 1'
#
loop_
_entity.id
_entity.type
_entity.pdbx_description
1 polymer ?
#
loop_
_entity_poly.entity_id
_entity_poly.type
_entity_poly.pdbx_seq_one_letter_code
_entity_poly.pdbx_strand_id
1 'polypeptide(L)'
;MEAKKSIGIIGMGDMGKMYAWRLSAAGWKVNACDMPERFEALVEEFRSRVGHPSCTSYTNRAVLSLYQPNVEILRTGHLVSRVSDYIIYSVEAKNIDAVVKQFGPSTKLGAIVGGQTSCKAPEIAAFERHLPSDVHIVSCHSLHGPKVDPKGQPLVLIKHRATDEAFEFVEMVLSCLNSTHVYLTGEQHDRITADTQAVTHAAFLSMGAAWNANNQFPWETARYIGGIENVKINITLRIYAAKWHVYAGLAILNPDAQKQIKQYAQSVTELYKLMLGGHREELRNRIMAAREAVFHTARPSKQEILLKEDVLNQFSLGELPEQRLKNNHLSLLAMVDCWWKLGIVPYDHMICSTPLFRMWLGITEYLFRNNKLLEEAIDTAIDDNTFRHDDLEFTFAARDWSSRVTLGNFDGYREKFEAIQKYFEPRFPDATKVGNEMIKTILAQTRERET
;
A
#
# COMPACT_ATOMS: atom_id res chain seq x y z
N MET A 1 20.25 38.76 3.84
CA MET A 1 19.13 38.06 3.17
C MET A 1 19.50 36.60 3.15
N GLU A 2 18.90 35.76 4.00
CA GLU A 2 19.02 34.31 3.81
C GLU A 2 18.53 33.99 2.40
N ALA A 3 19.39 33.37 1.59
CA ALA A 3 18.99 32.91 0.28
C ALA A 3 17.82 31.93 0.46
N LYS A 4 16.67 32.24 -0.14
CA LYS A 4 15.47 31.42 -0.03
C LYS A 4 15.79 30.03 -0.61
N LYS A 5 15.91 29.01 0.26
CA LYS A 5 16.22 27.63 -0.14
C LYS A 5 15.19 27.12 -1.15
N SER A 6 15.62 26.25 -2.06
CA SER A 6 14.80 25.69 -3.13
C SER A 6 14.75 24.17 -3.08
N ILE A 7 13.66 23.60 -3.61
CA ILE A 7 13.36 22.17 -3.54
C ILE A 7 13.39 21.59 -4.95
N GLY A 8 14.10 20.50 -5.13
CA GLY A 8 14.22 19.74 -6.37
C GLY A 8 13.27 18.55 -6.38
N ILE A 9 12.60 18.28 -7.50
CA ILE A 9 11.82 17.04 -7.71
C ILE A 9 12.29 16.37 -9.00
N ILE A 10 12.80 15.15 -8.88
CA ILE A 10 13.22 14.32 -10.02
C ILE A 10 12.20 13.19 -10.17
N GLY A 11 11.41 13.25 -11.25
CA GLY A 11 10.27 12.37 -11.51
C GLY A 11 8.95 13.07 -11.23
N MET A 12 8.27 13.52 -12.28
CA MET A 12 6.98 14.23 -12.23
C MET A 12 5.83 13.30 -12.64
N GLY A 13 5.84 12.09 -12.09
CA GLY A 13 4.66 11.23 -12.04
C GLY A 13 3.60 11.79 -11.09
N ASP A 14 2.54 11.01 -10.83
CA ASP A 14 1.38 11.48 -10.04
C ASP A 14 1.77 11.99 -8.63
N MET A 15 2.69 11.31 -7.94
CA MET A 15 3.19 11.73 -6.62
C MET A 15 4.11 12.95 -6.70
N GLY A 16 5.05 12.97 -7.64
CA GLY A 16 5.97 14.09 -7.84
C GLY A 16 5.24 15.39 -8.16
N LYS A 17 4.21 15.32 -9.02
CA LYS A 17 3.32 16.45 -9.28
C LYS A 17 2.59 16.91 -8.03
N MET A 18 2.03 16.00 -7.24
CA MET A 18 1.33 16.34 -6.01
C MET A 18 2.24 17.09 -5.03
N TYR A 19 3.48 16.62 -4.84
CA TYR A 19 4.49 17.31 -4.02
C TYR A 19 4.85 18.68 -4.60
N ALA A 20 5.09 18.78 -5.91
CA ALA A 20 5.42 20.05 -6.56
C ALA A 20 4.35 21.12 -6.32
N TRP A 21 3.07 20.77 -6.50
CA TRP A 21 1.95 21.66 -6.27
C TRP A 21 1.85 22.12 -4.81
N ARG A 22 1.95 21.18 -3.85
CA ARG A 22 1.79 21.47 -2.42
C ARG A 22 2.94 22.30 -1.86
N LEU A 23 4.17 21.94 -2.20
CA LEU A 23 5.37 22.68 -1.79
C LEU A 23 5.37 24.09 -2.37
N SER A 24 5.02 24.21 -3.65
CA SER A 24 4.88 25.51 -4.28
C SER A 24 3.82 26.36 -3.58
N ALA A 25 2.64 25.78 -3.28
CA ALA A 25 1.54 26.49 -2.60
C ALA A 25 1.91 26.99 -1.20
N ALA A 26 2.87 26.33 -0.54
CA ALA A 26 3.44 26.76 0.73
C ALA A 26 4.50 27.88 0.57
N GLY A 27 4.78 28.34 -0.65
CA GLY A 27 5.69 29.44 -0.95
C GLY A 27 7.13 29.03 -1.26
N TRP A 28 7.42 27.73 -1.36
CA TRP A 28 8.74 27.22 -1.74
C TRP A 28 9.01 27.42 -3.24
N LYS A 29 10.28 27.68 -3.59
CA LYS A 29 10.74 27.58 -4.98
C LYS A 29 10.95 26.10 -5.31
N VAL A 30 10.26 25.58 -6.30
CA VAL A 30 10.39 24.18 -6.74
C VAL A 30 11.07 24.14 -8.10
N ASN A 31 12.12 23.34 -8.25
CA ASN A 31 12.75 23.01 -9.52
C ASN A 31 12.42 21.56 -9.84
N ALA A 32 11.84 21.25 -10.99
CA ALA A 32 11.37 19.89 -11.26
C ALA A 32 11.75 19.40 -12.66
N CYS A 33 11.94 18.09 -12.82
CA CYS A 33 12.13 17.47 -14.12
C CYS A 33 11.52 16.07 -14.18
N ASP A 34 11.34 15.58 -15.41
CA ASP A 34 10.97 14.20 -15.73
C ASP A 34 11.77 13.77 -16.97
N MET A 35 11.40 12.65 -17.58
CA MET A 35 11.90 12.18 -18.86
C MET A 35 11.82 13.30 -19.92
N PRO A 36 12.83 13.43 -20.81
CA PRO A 36 12.92 14.52 -21.78
C PRO A 36 11.67 14.69 -22.63
N GLU A 37 10.99 13.59 -22.98
CA GLU A 37 9.79 13.57 -23.82
C GLU A 37 8.59 14.23 -23.13
N ARG A 38 8.61 14.36 -21.80
CA ARG A 38 7.55 15.01 -21.02
C ARG A 38 7.81 16.50 -20.76
N PHE A 39 8.99 17.01 -21.11
CA PHE A 39 9.41 18.36 -20.76
C PHE A 39 8.41 19.43 -21.24
N GLU A 40 8.04 19.42 -22.52
CA GLU A 40 7.14 20.44 -23.09
C GLU A 40 5.75 20.38 -22.47
N ALA A 41 5.21 19.17 -22.27
CA ALA A 41 3.91 18.97 -21.65
C ALA A 41 3.88 19.48 -20.20
N LEU A 42 4.93 19.23 -19.42
CA LEU A 42 5.04 19.70 -18.04
C LEU A 42 5.20 21.21 -17.95
N VAL A 43 5.99 21.81 -18.85
CA VAL A 43 6.12 23.28 -18.94
C VAL A 43 4.75 23.90 -19.18
N GLU A 44 3.95 23.35 -20.10
CA GLU A 44 2.62 23.88 -20.39
C GLU A 44 1.65 23.66 -19.22
N GLU A 45 1.65 22.48 -18.61
CA GLU A 45 0.81 22.14 -17.44
C GLU A 45 1.03 23.13 -16.29
N PHE A 46 2.29 23.40 -15.92
CA PHE A 46 2.62 24.31 -14.82
C PHE A 46 2.62 25.81 -15.22
N ARG A 47 2.58 26.13 -16.53
CA ARG A 47 2.35 27.49 -17.02
C ARG A 47 0.86 27.85 -17.01
N SER A 48 -0.01 26.88 -17.29
CA SER A 48 -1.47 27.09 -17.35
C SER A 48 -2.03 27.45 -15.97
N ARG A 49 -2.70 28.61 -15.85
CA ARG A 49 -3.17 29.22 -14.59
C ARG A 49 -4.38 28.53 -13.95
N VAL A 50 -4.57 27.24 -14.16
CA VAL A 50 -5.78 26.54 -13.71
C VAL A 50 -5.40 25.47 -12.71
N GLY A 51 -5.73 25.74 -11.45
CA GLY A 51 -5.45 24.87 -10.32
C GLY A 51 -5.82 23.42 -10.59
N HIS A 52 -4.84 22.54 -10.48
CA HIS A 52 -5.05 21.10 -10.48
C HIS A 52 -6.06 20.75 -9.37
N PRO A 53 -7.06 19.88 -9.63
CA PRO A 53 -8.13 19.56 -8.67
C PRO A 53 -7.65 18.95 -7.34
N SER A 54 -6.38 18.53 -7.23
CA SER A 54 -5.76 18.07 -5.98
C SER A 54 -5.48 19.18 -4.95
N CYS A 55 -5.64 20.46 -5.31
CA CYS A 55 -5.52 21.61 -4.40
C CYS A 55 -6.87 22.13 -3.88
N THR A 56 -7.98 21.45 -4.20
CA THR A 56 -9.35 21.97 -3.89
C THR A 56 -9.74 21.91 -2.41
N SER A 57 -8.95 21.33 -1.51
CA SER A 57 -9.36 21.17 -0.11
C SER A 57 -9.07 22.34 0.83
N TYR A 58 -8.27 23.34 0.45
CA TYR A 58 -7.84 24.37 1.43
C TYR A 58 -7.92 25.83 1.02
N THR A 59 -8.36 26.15 -0.19
CA THR A 59 -8.51 27.56 -0.60
C THR A 59 -9.90 27.79 -1.17
N ASN A 60 -10.60 28.76 -0.58
CA ASN A 60 -11.82 29.36 -1.08
C ASN A 60 -11.76 29.42 -2.61
N ARG A 61 -12.80 28.98 -3.33
CA ARG A 61 -12.83 28.87 -4.80
C ARG A 61 -12.42 30.17 -5.52
N ALA A 62 -12.52 31.31 -4.82
CA ALA A 62 -12.10 32.64 -5.25
C ALA A 62 -10.58 32.94 -5.17
N VAL A 63 -9.78 32.20 -4.39
CA VAL A 63 -8.33 32.43 -4.19
C VAL A 63 -7.48 31.62 -5.19
N LEU A 64 -8.00 30.51 -5.73
CA LEU A 64 -7.30 29.66 -6.70
C LEU A 64 -7.12 30.31 -8.08
N SER A 65 -7.89 31.35 -8.42
CA SER A 65 -7.81 32.02 -9.73
C SER A 65 -6.58 32.93 -9.90
N LEU A 66 -5.80 33.15 -8.84
CA LEU A 66 -4.64 34.05 -8.84
C LEU A 66 -3.32 33.38 -8.44
N TYR A 67 -3.35 32.10 -8.05
CA TYR A 67 -2.15 31.39 -7.63
C TYR A 67 -1.31 30.93 -8.83
N GLN A 68 -0.10 31.46 -8.97
CA GLN A 68 0.90 30.95 -9.91
C GLN A 68 1.85 30.00 -9.17
N PRO A 69 1.98 28.74 -9.60
CA PRO A 69 2.96 27.84 -9.02
C PRO A 69 4.37 28.40 -9.25
N ASN A 70 5.11 28.60 -8.16
CA ASN A 70 6.55 28.81 -8.17
C ASN A 70 7.30 27.49 -8.47
N VAL A 71 7.02 26.91 -9.64
CA VAL A 71 7.61 25.66 -10.13
C VAL A 71 8.32 25.94 -11.45
N GLU A 72 9.63 25.68 -11.47
CA GLU A 72 10.48 25.81 -12.65
C GLU A 72 10.76 24.41 -13.22
N ILE A 73 10.27 24.12 -14.43
CA ILE A 73 10.54 22.85 -15.11
C ILE A 73 11.88 22.92 -15.83
N LEU A 74 12.82 22.07 -15.42
CA LEU A 74 14.17 21.97 -15.97
C LEU A 74 14.30 20.76 -16.90
N ARG A 75 15.22 20.85 -17.85
CA ARG A 75 15.40 19.81 -18.88
C ARG A 75 15.94 18.49 -18.36
N THR A 76 16.70 18.49 -17.28
CA THR A 76 17.39 17.29 -16.78
C THR A 76 17.51 17.28 -15.26
N GLY A 77 17.63 16.08 -14.69
CA GLY A 77 17.90 15.89 -13.26
C GLY A 77 19.24 16.44 -12.82
N HIS A 78 20.22 16.58 -13.72
CA HIS A 78 21.47 17.27 -13.44
C HIS A 78 21.23 18.74 -13.07
N LEU A 79 20.36 19.44 -13.80
CA LEU A 79 20.06 20.84 -13.52
C LEU A 79 19.33 20.97 -12.18
N VAL A 80 18.31 20.13 -11.94
CA VAL A 80 17.58 20.10 -10.66
C VAL A 80 18.53 19.87 -9.48
N SER A 81 19.44 18.89 -9.60
CA SER A 81 20.38 18.52 -8.53
C SER A 81 21.40 19.62 -8.21
N ARG A 82 21.80 20.42 -9.21
CA ARG A 82 22.80 21.48 -9.04
C ARG A 82 22.27 22.75 -8.39
N VAL A 83 20.97 23.03 -8.53
CA VAL A 83 20.38 24.31 -8.10
C VAL A 83 19.52 24.20 -6.84
N SER A 84 19.18 22.98 -6.41
CA SER A 84 18.25 22.74 -5.29
C SER A 84 18.98 22.43 -3.98
N ASP A 85 18.37 22.82 -2.86
CA ASP A 85 18.90 22.61 -1.50
C ASP A 85 18.37 21.32 -0.86
N TYR A 86 17.16 20.89 -1.25
CA TYR A 86 16.60 19.58 -0.92
C TYR A 86 16.05 18.93 -2.18
N ILE A 87 16.48 17.71 -2.53
CA ILE A 87 16.12 17.02 -3.77
C ILE A 87 15.34 15.75 -3.43
N ILE A 88 14.14 15.60 -4.00
CA ILE A 88 13.27 14.45 -3.84
C ILE A 88 13.26 13.62 -5.13
N TYR A 89 13.77 12.39 -5.06
CA TYR A 89 13.63 11.40 -6.12
C TYR A 89 12.24 10.73 -6.01
N SER A 90 11.34 11.10 -6.92
CA SER A 90 9.96 10.59 -7.02
C SER A 90 9.81 9.71 -8.27
N VAL A 91 10.65 8.68 -8.37
CA VAL A 91 10.67 7.70 -9.46
C VAL A 91 10.25 6.32 -8.97
N GLU A 92 9.97 5.40 -9.90
CA GLU A 92 9.71 4.00 -9.56
C GLU A 92 10.92 3.38 -8.83
N ALA A 93 10.65 2.60 -7.77
CA ALA A 93 11.71 1.97 -6.97
C ALA A 93 12.68 1.11 -7.81
N LYS A 94 12.21 0.49 -8.90
CA LYS A 94 13.06 -0.28 -9.82
C LYS A 94 14.09 0.57 -10.57
N ASN A 95 13.80 1.86 -10.75
CA ASN A 95 14.63 2.80 -11.52
C ASN A 95 15.52 3.66 -10.62
N ILE A 96 15.38 3.58 -9.29
CA ILE A 96 16.06 4.49 -8.36
C ILE A 96 17.59 4.43 -8.50
N ASP A 97 18.18 3.23 -8.59
CA ASP A 97 19.64 3.06 -8.73
C ASP A 97 20.15 3.72 -10.02
N ALA A 98 19.48 3.47 -11.16
CA ALA A 98 19.88 4.04 -12.44
C ALA A 98 19.75 5.59 -12.46
N VAL A 99 18.67 6.12 -11.90
CA VAL A 99 18.40 7.56 -11.88
C VAL A 99 19.34 8.30 -10.93
N VAL A 100 19.61 7.74 -9.74
CA VAL A 100 20.58 8.31 -8.79
C VAL A 100 22.00 8.20 -9.33
N LYS A 101 22.36 7.08 -9.98
CA LYS A 101 23.66 6.94 -10.67
C LYS A 101 23.87 8.05 -11.70
N GLN A 102 22.82 8.40 -12.43
CA GLN A 102 22.88 9.43 -13.46
C GLN A 102 22.96 10.85 -12.87
N PHE A 103 22.08 11.20 -11.94
CA PHE A 103 21.92 12.60 -11.49
C PHE A 103 22.56 12.91 -10.13
N GLY A 104 22.72 11.91 -9.26
CA GLY A 104 23.27 12.04 -7.91
C GLY A 104 24.65 12.69 -7.83
N PRO A 105 25.61 12.38 -8.72
CA PRO A 105 26.91 13.06 -8.73
C PRO A 105 26.86 14.57 -9.02
N SER A 106 25.72 15.07 -9.53
CA SER A 106 25.53 16.50 -9.80
C SER A 106 24.91 17.26 -8.63
N THR A 107 24.65 16.60 -7.50
CA THR A 107 24.06 17.23 -6.32
C THR A 107 24.95 18.34 -5.76
N LYS A 108 24.32 19.47 -5.45
CA LYS A 108 24.97 20.63 -4.82
C LYS A 108 25.61 20.26 -3.47
N LEU A 109 26.78 20.82 -3.19
CA LEU A 109 27.50 20.62 -1.92
C LEU A 109 26.63 21.00 -0.72
N GLY A 110 26.57 20.12 0.28
CA GLY A 110 25.75 20.29 1.50
C GLY A 110 24.24 20.19 1.28
N ALA A 111 23.77 19.85 0.08
CA ALA A 111 22.35 19.64 -0.17
C ALA A 111 21.83 18.39 0.54
N ILE A 112 20.51 18.34 0.68
CA ILE A 112 19.79 17.20 1.25
C ILE A 112 19.17 16.41 0.09
N VAL A 113 19.28 15.09 0.14
CA VAL A 113 18.69 14.19 -0.84
C VAL A 113 17.76 13.21 -0.13
N GLY A 114 16.57 13.04 -0.66
CA GLY A 114 15.60 12.07 -0.21
C GLY A 114 14.95 11.38 -1.39
N GLY A 115 14.40 10.19 -1.16
CA GLY A 115 13.48 9.58 -2.09
C GLY A 115 12.10 9.41 -1.47
N GLN A 116 11.10 9.29 -2.35
CA GLN A 116 9.71 9.02 -1.99
C GLN A 116 9.31 7.59 -2.36
N THR A 117 10.26 6.69 -2.63
CA THR A 117 9.94 5.33 -3.09
C THR A 117 9.17 4.54 -2.03
N SER A 118 8.48 3.47 -2.40
CA SER A 118 7.75 2.64 -1.42
C SER A 118 8.64 1.65 -0.65
N CYS A 119 9.91 1.47 -1.04
CA CYS A 119 10.89 0.59 -0.39
C CYS A 119 12.19 1.35 -0.16
N LYS A 120 12.68 1.35 1.08
CA LYS A 120 13.84 2.15 1.47
C LYS A 120 15.16 1.43 1.26
N ALA A 121 15.21 0.10 1.34
CA ALA A 121 16.43 -0.67 1.11
C ALA A 121 17.10 -0.38 -0.26
N PRO A 122 16.41 -0.48 -1.42
CA PRO A 122 17.04 -0.17 -2.71
C PRO A 122 17.37 1.32 -2.87
N GLU A 123 16.56 2.20 -2.28
CA GLU A 123 16.75 3.65 -2.33
C GLU A 123 18.00 4.08 -1.55
N ILE A 124 18.13 3.63 -0.31
CA ILE A 124 19.29 3.90 0.55
C ILE A 124 20.55 3.30 -0.07
N ALA A 125 20.48 2.07 -0.61
CA ALA A 125 21.61 1.45 -1.28
C ALA A 125 22.09 2.25 -2.51
N ALA A 126 21.15 2.80 -3.30
CA ALA A 126 21.47 3.68 -4.42
C ALA A 126 22.12 4.99 -3.94
N PHE A 127 21.59 5.58 -2.87
CA PHE A 127 22.12 6.81 -2.30
C PHE A 127 23.54 6.62 -1.74
N GLU A 128 23.79 5.58 -0.97
CA GLU A 128 25.13 5.29 -0.45
C GLU A 128 26.16 5.02 -1.55
N ARG A 129 25.74 4.42 -2.66
CA ARG A 129 26.63 4.07 -3.77
C ARG A 129 27.01 5.27 -4.65
N HIS A 130 26.05 6.15 -4.92
CA HIS A 130 26.18 7.13 -6.01
C HIS A 130 26.16 8.59 -5.54
N LEU A 131 25.71 8.89 -4.32
CA LEU A 131 25.75 10.26 -3.81
C LEU A 131 27.12 10.62 -3.24
N PRO A 132 27.59 11.86 -3.43
CA PRO A 132 28.79 12.36 -2.79
C PRO A 132 28.74 12.27 -1.25
N SER A 133 29.89 12.22 -0.57
CA SER A 133 29.95 12.08 0.90
C SER A 133 29.57 13.35 1.66
N ASP A 134 29.58 14.51 0.98
CA ASP A 134 29.31 15.84 1.51
C ASP A 134 27.82 16.25 1.41
N VAL A 135 26.92 15.31 1.10
CA VAL A 135 25.47 15.53 1.06
C VAL A 135 24.77 14.79 2.21
N HIS A 136 23.64 15.34 2.62
CA HIS A 136 22.77 14.74 3.62
C HIS A 136 21.71 13.83 2.97
N ILE A 137 21.33 12.76 3.65
CA ILE A 137 20.31 11.81 3.21
C ILE A 137 19.16 11.81 4.22
N VAL A 138 18.02 12.36 3.79
CA VAL A 138 16.75 12.36 4.54
C VAL A 138 15.63 11.96 3.58
N SER A 139 15.14 10.73 3.72
CA SER A 139 14.09 10.19 2.87
C SER A 139 12.71 10.34 3.50
N CYS A 140 11.66 10.20 2.68
CA CYS A 140 10.30 10.18 3.16
C CYS A 140 9.45 9.10 2.48
N HIS A 141 8.25 8.84 3.01
CA HIS A 141 7.23 8.04 2.34
C HIS A 141 5.84 8.46 2.79
N SER A 142 5.08 9.09 1.89
CA SER A 142 3.63 9.26 2.04
C SER A 142 2.93 7.90 1.97
N LEU A 143 2.29 7.46 3.05
CA LEU A 143 1.51 6.21 3.08
C LEU A 143 0.10 6.37 2.49
N HIS A 144 -0.02 7.19 1.44
CA HIS A 144 -1.24 7.43 0.70
C HIS A 144 -0.96 7.65 -0.79
N GLY A 145 -1.97 7.43 -1.62
CA GLY A 145 -1.88 7.70 -3.05
C GLY A 145 -1.99 9.19 -3.40
N PRO A 146 -1.64 9.58 -4.64
CA PRO A 146 -1.57 10.98 -5.09
C PRO A 146 -2.92 11.71 -5.12
N LYS A 147 -4.03 10.96 -5.15
CA LYS A 147 -5.40 11.48 -5.17
C LYS A 147 -6.02 11.64 -3.78
N VAL A 148 -5.30 11.26 -2.73
CA VAL A 148 -5.77 11.34 -1.34
C VAL A 148 -5.26 12.63 -0.71
N ASP A 149 -6.10 13.33 0.05
CA ASP A 149 -5.67 14.50 0.83
C ASP A 149 -4.63 14.05 1.89
N PRO A 150 -3.40 14.60 1.88
CA PRO A 150 -2.36 14.23 2.83
C PRO A 150 -2.68 14.57 4.29
N LYS A 151 -3.68 15.42 4.57
CA LYS A 151 -3.99 15.87 5.92
C LYS A 151 -4.32 14.71 6.86
N GLY A 152 -3.58 14.61 7.96
CA GLY A 152 -3.70 13.57 8.97
C GLY A 152 -3.37 12.17 8.47
N GLN A 153 -2.87 12.02 7.23
CA GLN A 153 -2.33 10.75 6.75
C GLN A 153 -0.90 10.59 7.25
N PRO A 154 -0.42 9.36 7.49
CA PRO A 154 0.96 9.14 7.90
C PRO A 154 1.97 9.54 6.82
N LEU A 155 2.99 10.29 7.21
CA LEU A 155 4.18 10.60 6.42
C LEU A 155 5.40 10.11 7.19
N VAL A 156 6.07 9.08 6.67
CA VAL A 156 7.29 8.58 7.30
C VAL A 156 8.46 9.48 6.91
N LEU A 157 9.27 9.88 7.89
CA LEU A 157 10.52 10.60 7.72
C LEU A 157 11.68 9.74 8.22
N ILE A 158 12.75 9.67 7.43
CA ILE A 158 13.88 8.76 7.67
C ILE A 158 15.18 9.53 7.61
N LYS A 159 15.77 9.77 8.79
CA LYS A 159 17.11 10.33 8.93
C LYS A 159 18.14 9.23 8.76
N HIS A 160 18.75 9.13 7.58
CA HIS A 160 19.74 8.08 7.28
C HIS A 160 21.18 8.55 7.50
N ARG A 161 21.59 9.63 6.80
CA ARG A 161 22.93 10.22 6.88
C ARG A 161 22.83 11.74 6.85
N ALA A 162 22.42 12.37 7.94
CA ALA A 162 22.16 13.81 7.98
C ALA A 162 22.44 14.39 9.37
N THR A 163 22.68 15.70 9.44
CA THR A 163 22.68 16.43 10.72
C THR A 163 21.26 16.66 11.21
N ASP A 164 21.09 17.12 12.45
CA ASP A 164 19.78 17.47 12.99
C ASP A 164 19.18 18.67 12.26
N GLU A 165 19.98 19.68 11.92
CA GLU A 165 19.51 20.87 11.19
C GLU A 165 18.99 20.53 9.79
N ALA A 166 19.65 19.58 9.11
CA ALA A 166 19.19 19.08 7.82
C ALA A 166 17.86 18.32 7.94
N PHE A 167 17.70 17.53 9.00
CA PHE A 167 16.47 16.80 9.27
C PHE A 167 15.29 17.73 9.60
N GLU A 168 15.50 18.68 10.52
CA GLU A 168 14.52 19.71 10.89
C GLU A 168 14.10 20.55 9.70
N PHE A 169 15.03 20.87 8.79
CA PHE A 169 14.70 21.56 7.55
C PHE A 169 13.74 20.75 6.66
N VAL A 170 13.99 19.46 6.46
CA VAL A 170 13.11 18.60 5.66
C VAL A 170 11.75 18.46 6.32
N GLU A 171 11.73 18.31 7.63
CA GLU A 171 10.50 18.23 8.40
C GLU A 171 9.65 19.50 8.26
N MET A 172 10.27 20.67 8.38
CA MET A 172 9.62 21.96 8.16
C MET A 172 9.10 22.07 6.72
N VAL A 173 9.89 21.68 5.72
CA VAL A 173 9.49 21.70 4.31
C VAL A 173 8.23 20.85 4.09
N LEU A 174 8.18 19.65 4.67
CA LEU A 174 7.08 18.71 4.47
C LEU A 174 5.86 18.96 5.37
N SER A 175 5.98 19.81 6.39
CA SER A 175 4.88 20.20 7.27
C SER A 175 3.67 20.81 6.52
N CYS A 176 3.89 21.38 5.33
CA CYS A 176 2.83 21.92 4.49
C CYS A 176 1.83 20.87 3.99
N LEU A 177 2.17 19.59 4.08
CA LEU A 177 1.27 18.48 3.76
C LEU A 177 0.22 18.26 4.87
N ASN A 178 0.45 18.81 6.07
CA ASN A 178 -0.37 18.58 7.27
C ASN A 178 -0.58 17.08 7.58
N SER A 179 0.39 16.26 7.19
CA SER A 179 0.45 14.84 7.49
C SER A 179 0.88 14.60 8.93
N THR A 180 0.55 13.43 9.47
CA THR A 180 1.07 12.97 10.75
C THR A 180 2.47 12.43 10.53
N HIS A 181 3.49 13.11 11.04
CA HIS A 181 4.89 12.69 10.88
C HIS A 181 5.17 11.44 11.73
N VAL A 182 5.82 10.46 11.12
CA VAL A 182 6.25 9.21 11.77
C VAL A 182 7.74 9.05 11.52
N TYR A 183 8.51 8.84 12.57
CA TYR A 183 9.97 8.77 12.48
C TYR A 183 10.43 7.31 12.56
N LEU A 184 11.10 6.82 11.52
CA LEU A 184 11.57 5.44 11.43
C LEU A 184 12.96 5.39 10.79
N THR A 185 13.70 4.33 11.08
CA THR A 185 14.86 3.96 10.24
C THR A 185 14.40 3.33 8.93
N GLY A 186 15.27 3.25 7.92
CA GLY A 186 14.98 2.57 6.66
C GLY A 186 14.61 1.10 6.84
N GLU A 187 15.29 0.42 7.77
CA GLU A 187 15.02 -0.98 8.12
C GLU A 187 13.66 -1.15 8.82
N GLN A 188 13.36 -0.30 9.82
CA GLN A 188 12.06 -0.33 10.50
C GLN A 188 10.92 -0.05 9.52
N HIS A 189 11.08 0.93 8.64
CA HIS A 189 10.11 1.23 7.60
C HIS A 189 9.84 0.01 6.70
N ASP A 190 10.87 -0.62 6.17
CA ASP A 190 10.71 -1.75 5.25
C ASP A 190 10.11 -2.95 5.96
N ARG A 191 10.48 -3.19 7.22
CA ARG A 191 9.86 -4.25 8.03
C ARG A 191 8.36 -4.01 8.24
N ILE A 192 7.99 -2.81 8.69
CA ILE A 192 6.60 -2.44 8.97
C ILE A 192 5.75 -2.46 7.70
N THR A 193 6.27 -1.96 6.58
CA THR A 193 5.55 -2.00 5.29
C THR A 193 5.40 -3.42 4.77
N ALA A 194 6.37 -4.31 4.99
CA ALA A 194 6.20 -5.73 4.69
C ALA A 194 5.06 -6.32 5.53
N ASP A 195 5.11 -6.14 6.86
CA ASP A 195 4.14 -6.69 7.82
C ASP A 195 2.70 -6.21 7.57
N THR A 196 2.53 -4.98 7.09
CA THR A 196 1.21 -4.36 6.89
C THR A 196 0.68 -4.41 5.46
N GLN A 197 1.52 -4.69 4.45
CA GLN A 197 1.08 -4.57 3.05
C GLN A 197 1.41 -5.79 2.20
N ALA A 198 2.57 -6.43 2.39
CA ALA A 198 3.06 -7.45 1.44
C ALA A 198 2.12 -8.65 1.35
N VAL A 199 1.80 -9.27 2.49
CA VAL A 199 0.92 -10.46 2.52
C VAL A 199 -0.52 -10.09 2.18
N THR A 200 -0.98 -8.93 2.63
CA THR A 200 -2.31 -8.41 2.27
C THR A 200 -2.47 -8.31 0.76
N HIS A 201 -1.51 -7.70 0.06
CA HIS A 201 -1.52 -7.64 -1.41
C HIS A 201 -1.45 -9.03 -2.03
N ALA A 202 -0.55 -9.90 -1.57
CA ALA A 202 -0.43 -11.26 -2.10
C ALA A 202 -1.71 -12.08 -1.96
N ALA A 203 -2.43 -11.96 -0.84
CA ALA A 203 -3.71 -12.62 -0.62
C ALA A 203 -4.76 -12.18 -1.66
N PHE A 204 -4.97 -10.88 -1.83
CA PHE A 204 -5.97 -10.38 -2.78
C PHE A 204 -5.59 -10.57 -4.26
N LEU A 205 -4.30 -10.49 -4.59
CA LEU A 205 -3.82 -10.85 -5.92
C LEU A 205 -4.09 -12.33 -6.21
N SER A 206 -3.95 -13.19 -5.21
CA SER A 206 -4.27 -14.62 -5.32
C SER A 206 -5.77 -14.84 -5.50
N MET A 207 -6.62 -14.07 -4.81
CA MET A 207 -8.08 -14.13 -4.98
C MET A 207 -8.48 -13.78 -6.41
N GLY A 208 -8.03 -12.64 -6.94
CA GLY A 208 -8.40 -12.25 -8.30
C GLY A 208 -7.86 -13.19 -9.37
N ALA A 209 -6.68 -13.80 -9.14
CA ALA A 209 -6.15 -14.83 -10.02
C ALA A 209 -7.01 -16.09 -10.02
N ALA A 210 -7.49 -16.53 -8.85
CA ALA A 210 -8.37 -17.70 -8.73
C ALA A 210 -9.74 -17.46 -9.39
N TRP A 211 -10.32 -16.27 -9.21
CA TRP A 211 -11.57 -15.88 -9.87
C TRP A 211 -11.44 -15.84 -11.40
N ASN A 212 -10.34 -15.30 -11.91
CA ASN A 212 -10.06 -15.31 -13.35
C ASN A 212 -9.87 -16.74 -13.88
N ALA A 213 -9.14 -17.60 -13.15
CA ALA A 213 -8.92 -18.99 -13.55
C ALA A 213 -10.24 -19.79 -13.64
N ASN A 214 -11.16 -19.54 -12.70
CA ASN A 214 -12.50 -20.14 -12.70
C ASN A 214 -13.50 -19.42 -13.60
N ASN A 215 -13.08 -18.36 -14.31
CA ASN A 215 -13.92 -17.50 -15.15
C ASN A 215 -15.20 -17.05 -14.42
N GLN A 216 -15.06 -16.65 -13.15
CA GLN A 216 -16.18 -16.26 -12.29
C GLN A 216 -16.02 -14.84 -11.76
N PHE A 217 -17.13 -14.11 -11.73
CA PHE A 217 -17.26 -12.89 -10.96
C PHE A 217 -17.90 -13.23 -9.60
N PRO A 218 -17.20 -13.09 -8.47
CA PRO A 218 -17.69 -13.56 -7.17
C PRO A 218 -19.03 -12.92 -6.77
N TRP A 219 -19.27 -11.64 -7.10
CA TRP A 219 -20.54 -10.95 -6.81
C TRP A 219 -21.71 -11.35 -7.71
N GLU A 220 -21.47 -12.08 -8.81
CA GLU A 220 -22.53 -12.65 -9.66
C GLU A 220 -22.95 -14.04 -9.16
N THR A 221 -22.25 -14.58 -8.15
CA THR A 221 -22.53 -15.89 -7.56
C THR A 221 -23.01 -15.71 -6.12
N ALA A 222 -24.09 -16.38 -5.74
CA ALA A 222 -24.62 -16.35 -4.37
C ALA A 222 -23.61 -16.79 -3.28
N ARG A 223 -22.47 -17.39 -3.68
CA ARG A 223 -21.40 -17.90 -2.81
C ARG A 223 -20.56 -16.80 -2.14
N TYR A 224 -20.47 -15.60 -2.73
CA TYR A 224 -19.56 -14.54 -2.24
C TYR A 224 -20.28 -13.22 -1.91
N ILE A 225 -21.54 -13.28 -1.51
CA ILE A 225 -22.32 -12.09 -1.17
C ILE A 225 -22.48 -11.96 0.34
N GLY A 226 -22.15 -10.78 0.88
CA GLY A 226 -22.37 -10.43 2.28
C GLY A 226 -21.14 -10.53 3.19
N GLY A 227 -21.16 -9.77 4.28
CA GLY A 227 -20.19 -9.81 5.38
C GLY A 227 -18.73 -9.70 4.95
N ILE A 228 -17.93 -10.69 5.34
CA ILE A 228 -16.49 -10.80 5.07
C ILE A 228 -16.19 -10.77 3.56
N GLU A 229 -17.07 -11.35 2.73
CA GLU A 229 -16.82 -11.50 1.30
C GLU A 229 -16.93 -10.16 0.56
N ASN A 230 -17.83 -9.26 0.98
CA ASN A 230 -17.92 -7.91 0.42
C ASN A 230 -16.60 -7.15 0.57
N VAL A 231 -15.96 -7.25 1.74
CA VAL A 231 -14.66 -6.61 1.98
C VAL A 231 -13.60 -7.20 1.05
N LYS A 232 -13.56 -8.53 0.91
CA LYS A 232 -12.59 -9.20 0.04
C LYS A 232 -12.72 -8.79 -1.42
N ILE A 233 -13.94 -8.73 -1.92
CA ILE A 233 -14.23 -8.32 -3.30
C ILE A 233 -13.80 -6.88 -3.53
N ASN A 234 -14.26 -5.96 -2.69
CA ASN A 234 -13.98 -4.53 -2.86
C ASN A 234 -12.47 -4.24 -2.80
N ILE A 235 -11.74 -4.89 -1.88
CA ILE A 235 -10.28 -4.71 -1.80
C ILE A 235 -9.58 -5.31 -3.01
N THR A 236 -9.97 -6.50 -3.46
CA THR A 236 -9.37 -7.15 -4.63
C THR A 236 -9.54 -6.28 -5.88
N LEU A 237 -10.74 -5.78 -6.14
CA LEU A 237 -11.00 -4.91 -7.30
C LEU A 237 -10.26 -3.58 -7.20
N ARG A 238 -10.14 -3.01 -6.00
CA ARG A 238 -9.33 -1.81 -5.77
C ARG A 238 -7.86 -2.03 -6.07
N ILE A 239 -7.31 -3.21 -5.73
CA ILE A 239 -5.92 -3.55 -6.02
C ILE A 239 -5.71 -3.67 -7.54
N TYR A 240 -6.57 -4.41 -8.24
CA TYR A 240 -6.49 -4.57 -9.70
C TYR A 240 -6.82 -3.29 -10.47
N ALA A 241 -7.56 -2.33 -9.91
CA ALA A 241 -7.78 -1.01 -10.52
C ALA A 241 -6.56 -0.07 -10.43
N ALA A 242 -5.51 -0.45 -9.69
CA ALA A 242 -4.28 0.33 -9.55
C ALA A 242 -3.15 -0.17 -10.47
N LYS A 243 -2.01 0.53 -10.45
CA LYS A 243 -0.85 0.21 -11.30
C LYS A 243 -0.03 -0.94 -10.69
N TRP A 244 0.26 -1.96 -11.50
CA TRP A 244 0.96 -3.19 -11.07
C TRP A 244 2.31 -2.92 -10.38
N HIS A 245 3.05 -1.92 -10.86
CA HIS A 245 4.43 -1.64 -10.41
C HIS A 245 4.49 -1.18 -8.95
N VAL A 246 3.38 -0.67 -8.39
CA VAL A 246 3.29 -0.31 -6.96
C VAL A 246 3.39 -1.57 -6.10
N TYR A 247 2.66 -2.63 -6.48
CA TYR A 247 2.64 -3.89 -5.76
C TYR A 247 3.90 -4.71 -6.00
N ALA A 248 4.34 -4.78 -7.27
CA ALA A 248 5.55 -5.52 -7.64
C ALA A 248 6.80 -4.93 -6.99
N GLY A 249 6.93 -3.59 -6.96
CA GLY A 249 8.05 -2.92 -6.32
C GLY A 249 8.19 -3.27 -4.85
N LEU A 250 7.07 -3.23 -4.10
CA LEU A 250 7.07 -3.65 -2.69
C LEU A 250 7.42 -5.13 -2.54
N ALA A 251 6.71 -6.00 -3.25
CA ALA A 251 6.85 -7.44 -3.08
C ALA A 251 8.26 -7.95 -3.47
N ILE A 252 8.82 -7.44 -4.57
CA ILE A 252 10.10 -7.91 -5.11
C ILE A 252 11.29 -7.24 -4.42
N LEU A 253 11.24 -5.93 -4.13
CA LEU A 253 12.43 -5.20 -3.67
C LEU A 253 12.59 -5.20 -2.15
N ASN A 254 11.56 -5.56 -1.38
CA ASN A 254 11.64 -5.65 0.07
C ASN A 254 11.96 -7.10 0.51
N PRO A 255 13.14 -7.36 1.12
CA PRO A 255 13.53 -8.72 1.52
C PRO A 255 12.60 -9.36 2.54
N ASP A 256 12.01 -8.59 3.45
CA ASP A 256 11.06 -9.12 4.42
C ASP A 256 9.71 -9.44 3.78
N ALA A 257 9.29 -8.65 2.78
CA ALA A 257 8.11 -8.96 1.97
C ALA A 257 8.27 -10.31 1.25
N GLN A 258 9.44 -10.60 0.68
CA GLN A 258 9.69 -11.89 0.02
C GLN A 258 9.53 -13.07 0.99
N LYS A 259 10.12 -12.97 2.20
CA LYS A 259 10.00 -14.02 3.24
C LYS A 259 8.54 -14.23 3.63
N GLN A 260 7.81 -13.14 3.84
CA GLN A 260 6.41 -13.18 4.25
C GLN A 260 5.49 -13.78 3.18
N ILE A 261 5.64 -13.35 1.92
CA ILE A 261 4.84 -13.88 0.81
C ILE A 261 5.11 -15.38 0.62
N LYS A 262 6.37 -15.81 0.76
CA LYS A 262 6.74 -17.22 0.72
C LYS A 262 6.09 -18.02 1.85
N GLN A 263 6.18 -17.53 3.08
CA GLN A 263 5.53 -18.18 4.22
C GLN A 263 4.01 -18.22 4.07
N TYR A 264 3.39 -17.16 3.54
CA TYR A 264 1.96 -17.15 3.30
C TYR A 264 1.54 -18.20 2.26
N ALA A 265 2.24 -18.31 1.13
CA ALA A 265 1.99 -19.35 0.14
C ALA A 265 2.17 -20.77 0.72
N GLN A 266 3.15 -20.95 1.61
CA GLN A 266 3.34 -22.20 2.35
C GLN A 266 2.17 -22.48 3.31
N SER A 267 1.72 -21.46 4.06
CA SER A 267 0.60 -21.56 5.01
C SER A 267 -0.70 -21.92 4.29
N VAL A 268 -1.02 -21.25 3.18
CA VAL A 268 -2.16 -21.60 2.30
C VAL A 268 -2.07 -23.06 1.86
N THR A 269 -0.90 -23.47 1.35
CA THR A 269 -0.69 -24.83 0.83
C THR A 269 -0.83 -25.90 1.91
N GLU A 270 -0.26 -25.68 3.09
CA GLU A 270 -0.30 -26.64 4.19
C GLU A 270 -1.71 -26.76 4.77
N LEU A 271 -2.41 -25.64 5.01
CA LEU A 271 -3.79 -25.67 5.48
C LEU A 271 -4.70 -26.35 4.47
N TYR A 272 -4.57 -26.05 3.17
CA TYR A 272 -5.36 -26.70 2.12
C TYR A 272 -5.11 -28.22 2.06
N LYS A 273 -3.87 -28.68 2.28
CA LYS A 273 -3.57 -30.12 2.38
C LYS A 273 -4.26 -30.78 3.57
N LEU A 274 -4.31 -30.11 4.73
CA LEU A 274 -5.04 -30.63 5.90
C LEU A 274 -6.55 -30.73 5.62
N MET A 275 -7.11 -29.73 4.92
CA MET A 275 -8.51 -29.73 4.47
C MET A 275 -8.80 -30.90 3.52
N LEU A 276 -7.92 -31.16 2.55
CA LEU A 276 -8.05 -32.28 1.60
C LEU A 276 -7.89 -33.65 2.26
N GLY A 277 -6.97 -33.77 3.22
CA GLY A 277 -6.73 -35.02 3.94
C GLY A 277 -7.79 -35.35 5.01
N GLY A 278 -8.74 -34.44 5.26
CA GLY A 278 -9.74 -34.61 6.32
C GLY A 278 -9.13 -34.58 7.73
N HIS A 279 -7.97 -33.94 7.90
CA HIS A 279 -7.22 -33.91 9.16
C HIS A 279 -7.77 -32.85 10.13
N ARG A 280 -9.02 -33.05 10.56
CA ARG A 280 -9.80 -32.10 11.39
C ARG A 280 -9.07 -31.64 12.65
N GLU A 281 -8.60 -32.58 13.47
CA GLU A 281 -7.95 -32.25 14.75
C GLU A 281 -6.65 -31.48 14.54
N GLU A 282 -5.86 -31.86 13.54
CA GLU A 282 -4.62 -31.17 13.21
C GLU A 282 -4.88 -29.74 12.72
N LEU A 283 -5.85 -29.57 11.80
CA LEU A 283 -6.28 -28.26 11.32
C LEU A 283 -6.75 -27.39 12.48
N ARG A 284 -7.66 -27.90 13.32
CA ARG A 284 -8.22 -27.17 14.45
C ARG A 284 -7.14 -26.74 15.44
N ASN A 285 -6.26 -27.65 15.84
CA ASN A 285 -5.17 -27.35 16.78
C ASN A 285 -4.23 -26.28 16.23
N ARG A 286 -3.90 -26.36 14.93
CA ARG A 286 -3.05 -25.37 14.25
C ARG A 286 -3.69 -23.99 14.23
N ILE A 287 -4.96 -23.89 13.85
CA ILE A 287 -5.70 -22.61 13.79
C ILE A 287 -5.88 -22.02 15.19
N MET A 288 -6.18 -22.83 16.20
CA MET A 288 -6.32 -22.36 17.58
C MET A 288 -4.99 -21.91 18.18
N ALA A 289 -3.88 -22.58 17.89
CA ALA A 289 -2.54 -22.14 18.30
C ALA A 289 -2.17 -20.80 17.64
N ALA A 290 -2.44 -20.65 16.35
CA ALA A 290 -2.21 -19.40 15.63
C ALA A 290 -3.07 -18.25 16.18
N ARG A 291 -4.35 -18.54 16.49
CA ARG A 291 -5.25 -17.59 17.15
C ARG A 291 -4.67 -17.08 18.46
N GLU A 292 -4.24 -17.99 19.34
CA GLU A 292 -3.70 -17.62 20.64
C GLU A 292 -2.44 -16.76 20.44
N ALA A 293 -1.49 -17.20 19.62
CA ALA A 293 -0.26 -16.46 19.41
C ALA A 293 -0.46 -15.03 18.88
N VAL A 294 -1.40 -14.82 17.95
CA VAL A 294 -1.62 -13.53 17.29
C VAL A 294 -2.53 -12.60 18.10
N PHE A 295 -3.52 -13.16 18.80
CA PHE A 295 -4.56 -12.37 19.46
C PHE A 295 -4.50 -12.39 21.01
N HIS A 296 -3.52 -13.05 21.66
CA HIS A 296 -3.45 -13.09 23.14
C HIS A 296 -3.20 -11.72 23.80
N THR A 297 -2.46 -10.82 23.15
CA THR A 297 -2.08 -9.50 23.71
C THR A 297 -3.15 -8.43 23.55
N ALA A 298 -4.13 -8.66 22.68
CA ALA A 298 -5.24 -7.74 22.50
C ALA A 298 -6.20 -7.88 23.69
N ARG A 299 -5.81 -7.23 24.81
CA ARG A 299 -6.47 -7.30 26.12
C ARG A 299 -8.00 -7.28 26.01
N PRO A 300 -8.72 -7.98 26.90
CA PRO A 300 -10.16 -7.84 27.07
C PRO A 300 -10.56 -6.51 27.72
N SER A 301 -9.86 -5.41 27.43
CA SER A 301 -10.26 -4.08 27.86
C SER A 301 -11.04 -3.40 26.73
N LYS A 302 -12.33 -3.73 26.58
CA LYS A 302 -13.33 -2.91 25.87
C LYS A 302 -12.96 -2.32 24.49
N GLN A 303 -11.94 -2.80 23.79
CA GLN A 303 -11.71 -2.44 22.40
C GLN A 303 -12.75 -3.20 21.59
N GLU A 304 -13.86 -2.53 21.29
CA GLU A 304 -14.85 -3.01 20.36
C GLU A 304 -14.15 -3.50 19.08
N ILE A 305 -14.60 -4.64 18.54
CA ILE A 305 -14.09 -5.23 17.29
C ILE A 305 -13.94 -4.12 16.23
N LEU A 306 -12.83 -4.12 15.50
CA LEU A 306 -12.51 -3.08 14.52
C LEU A 306 -13.63 -2.88 13.49
N LEU A 307 -14.34 -3.95 13.12
CA LEU A 307 -15.48 -3.93 12.20
C LEU A 307 -16.65 -4.74 12.76
N LYS A 308 -17.84 -4.12 12.84
CA LYS A 308 -19.11 -4.78 13.18
C LYS A 308 -19.80 -5.28 11.91
N GLU A 309 -20.55 -6.39 12.00
CA GLU A 309 -21.22 -7.05 10.88
C GLU A 309 -22.16 -6.13 10.09
N ASP A 310 -22.90 -5.26 10.77
CA ASP A 310 -23.81 -4.28 10.15
C ASP A 310 -23.07 -3.32 9.20
N VAL A 311 -21.81 -2.99 9.49
CA VAL A 311 -20.97 -2.14 8.63
C VAL A 311 -20.47 -2.94 7.43
N LEU A 312 -20.17 -4.23 7.60
CA LEU A 312 -19.70 -5.10 6.51
C LEU A 312 -20.79 -5.36 5.45
N ASN A 313 -22.05 -5.45 5.89
CA ASN A 313 -23.18 -5.75 5.00
C ASN A 313 -23.64 -4.54 4.17
N GLN A 314 -23.30 -3.31 4.56
CA GLN A 314 -23.70 -2.08 3.85
C GLN A 314 -23.07 -1.90 2.46
N PHE A 315 -21.97 -2.61 2.16
CA PHE A 315 -21.15 -2.36 0.96
C PHE A 315 -21.14 -3.54 -0.02
N SER A 316 -22.28 -4.21 -0.15
CA SER A 316 -22.46 -5.32 -1.09
C SER A 316 -22.53 -4.82 -2.55
N LEU A 317 -21.89 -5.55 -3.46
CA LEU A 317 -22.02 -5.36 -4.92
C LEU A 317 -23.19 -6.15 -5.53
N GLY A 318 -23.82 -7.05 -4.75
CA GLY A 318 -24.98 -7.85 -5.15
C GLY A 318 -26.09 -7.85 -4.09
N GLU A 319 -27.26 -8.42 -4.42
CA GLU A 319 -28.38 -8.56 -3.48
C GLU A 319 -28.03 -9.53 -2.35
N LEU A 320 -28.19 -9.07 -1.10
CA LEU A 320 -27.87 -9.89 0.08
C LEU A 320 -28.76 -11.16 0.09
N PRO A 321 -28.17 -12.36 0.21
CA PRO A 321 -28.94 -13.60 0.24
C PRO A 321 -29.73 -13.73 1.56
N GLU A 322 -30.88 -14.40 1.52
CA GLU A 322 -31.70 -14.69 2.72
C GLU A 322 -30.95 -15.51 3.77
N GLN A 323 -30.00 -16.36 3.34
CA GLN A 323 -29.10 -17.10 4.22
C GLN A 323 -27.65 -16.97 3.75
N ARG A 324 -26.76 -16.67 4.69
CA ARG A 324 -25.31 -16.62 4.45
C ARG A 324 -24.80 -18.03 4.16
N LEU A 325 -24.09 -18.19 3.04
CA LEU A 325 -23.40 -19.43 2.71
C LEU A 325 -22.14 -19.57 3.58
N LYS A 326 -21.93 -20.76 4.16
CA LYS A 326 -20.79 -21.04 5.04
C LYS A 326 -19.51 -21.11 4.21
N ASN A 327 -18.43 -20.51 4.68
CA ASN A 327 -17.16 -20.46 3.97
C ASN A 327 -16.02 -20.81 4.94
N ASN A 328 -15.06 -21.61 4.48
CA ASN A 328 -13.88 -21.98 5.28
C ASN A 328 -12.91 -20.82 5.50
N HIS A 329 -13.00 -19.78 4.68
CA HIS A 329 -12.16 -18.60 4.70
C HIS A 329 -10.65 -18.92 4.72
N LEU A 330 -10.19 -19.87 3.89
CA LEU A 330 -8.78 -20.30 3.76
C LEU A 330 -7.80 -19.13 3.70
N SER A 331 -8.15 -18.07 2.98
CA SER A 331 -7.36 -16.84 2.89
C SER A 331 -7.10 -16.14 4.23
N LEU A 332 -8.10 -16.10 5.13
CA LEU A 332 -7.97 -15.52 6.47
C LEU A 332 -7.25 -16.48 7.42
N LEU A 333 -7.57 -17.78 7.35
CA LEU A 333 -6.91 -18.81 8.14
C LEU A 333 -5.40 -18.83 7.86
N ALA A 334 -5.02 -18.80 6.59
CA ALA A 334 -3.63 -18.78 6.17
C ALA A 334 -2.89 -17.49 6.54
N MET A 335 -3.60 -16.35 6.62
CA MET A 335 -3.00 -15.09 7.09
C MET A 335 -2.57 -15.19 8.55
N VAL A 336 -3.46 -15.68 9.43
CA VAL A 336 -3.14 -15.82 10.86
C VAL A 336 -2.09 -16.90 11.10
N ASP A 337 -2.14 -18.01 10.37
CA ASP A 337 -1.07 -19.01 10.41
C ASP A 337 0.28 -18.42 9.95
N CYS A 338 0.29 -17.62 8.88
CA CYS A 338 1.50 -16.93 8.42
C CYS A 338 2.06 -15.97 9.48
N TRP A 339 1.21 -15.15 10.12
CA TRP A 339 1.63 -14.26 11.20
C TRP A 339 2.22 -15.03 12.37
N TRP A 340 1.56 -16.11 12.80
CA TRP A 340 2.06 -16.97 13.86
C TRP A 340 3.43 -17.58 13.52
N LYS A 341 3.60 -18.12 12.32
CA LYS A 341 4.88 -18.73 11.88
C LYS A 341 6.03 -17.74 11.82
N LEU A 342 5.74 -16.46 11.59
CA LEU A 342 6.74 -15.40 11.52
C LEU A 342 6.90 -14.59 12.81
N GLY A 343 6.12 -14.91 13.85
CA GLY A 343 6.10 -14.14 15.10
C GLY A 343 5.65 -12.70 14.90
N ILE A 344 4.75 -12.44 13.94
CA ILE A 344 4.23 -11.11 13.65
C ILE A 344 2.93 -10.89 14.43
N VAL A 345 2.88 -9.81 15.21
CA VAL A 345 1.64 -9.31 15.82
C VAL A 345 1.19 -8.08 15.03
N PRO A 346 0.08 -8.15 14.28
CA PRO A 346 -0.31 -7.09 13.34
C PRO A 346 -0.63 -5.75 14.03
N TYR A 347 -1.00 -5.78 15.31
CA TYR A 347 -1.33 -4.59 16.10
C TYR A 347 -0.12 -3.72 16.45
N ASP A 348 1.08 -4.29 16.50
CA ASP A 348 2.31 -3.55 16.85
C ASP A 348 2.73 -2.56 15.76
N HIS A 349 2.23 -2.76 14.53
CA HIS A 349 2.61 -2.00 13.34
C HIS A 349 1.50 -1.07 12.83
N MET A 350 0.50 -0.77 13.68
CA MET A 350 -0.65 0.05 13.32
C MET A 350 -0.31 1.51 12.96
N ILE A 351 0.85 2.02 13.39
CA ILE A 351 1.35 3.37 13.07
C ILE A 351 1.49 3.65 11.56
N CYS A 352 1.72 2.61 10.76
CA CYS A 352 1.84 2.70 9.30
C CYS A 352 0.74 1.92 8.58
N SER A 353 -0.34 1.58 9.29
CA SER A 353 -1.45 0.83 8.72
C SER A 353 -2.14 1.61 7.60
N THR A 354 -2.31 0.95 6.46
CA THR A 354 -3.13 1.49 5.36
C THR A 354 -4.60 1.18 5.60
N PRO A 355 -5.55 1.91 4.98
CA PRO A 355 -6.97 1.57 5.06
C PRO A 355 -7.25 0.11 4.65
N LEU A 356 -6.55 -0.40 3.64
CA LEU A 356 -6.65 -1.79 3.18
C LEU A 356 -6.26 -2.79 4.28
N PHE A 357 -5.13 -2.54 4.94
CA PHE A 357 -4.65 -3.38 6.04
C PHE A 357 -5.63 -3.37 7.21
N ARG A 358 -6.14 -2.20 7.62
CA ARG A 358 -7.11 -2.10 8.72
C ARG A 358 -8.37 -2.90 8.44
N MET A 359 -8.86 -2.84 7.20
CA MET A 359 -10.02 -3.62 6.79
C MET A 359 -9.76 -5.13 6.81
N TRP A 360 -8.61 -5.54 6.28
CA TRP A 360 -8.20 -6.94 6.28
C TRP A 360 -8.00 -7.49 7.70
N LEU A 361 -7.32 -6.73 8.56
CA LEU A 361 -7.15 -7.06 9.97
C LEU A 361 -8.51 -7.13 10.69
N GLY A 362 -9.41 -6.18 10.43
CA GLY A 362 -10.73 -6.14 11.06
C GLY A 362 -11.61 -7.35 10.74
N ILE A 363 -11.65 -7.80 9.47
CA ILE A 363 -12.40 -9.03 9.12
C ILE A 363 -11.72 -10.29 9.64
N THR A 364 -10.38 -10.30 9.74
CA THR A 364 -9.62 -11.41 10.32
C THR A 364 -9.90 -11.51 11.81
N GLU A 365 -9.84 -10.39 12.53
CA GLU A 365 -10.19 -10.30 13.95
C GLU A 365 -11.64 -10.73 14.19
N TYR A 366 -12.58 -10.28 13.35
CA TYR A 366 -13.99 -10.68 13.44
C TYR A 366 -14.17 -12.21 13.35
N LEU A 367 -13.50 -12.87 12.40
CA LEU A 367 -13.52 -14.33 12.27
C LEU A 367 -12.91 -15.01 13.50
N PHE A 368 -11.72 -14.59 13.93
CA PHE A 368 -10.95 -15.26 14.97
C PHE A 368 -11.44 -15.00 16.40
N ARG A 369 -12.14 -13.88 16.64
CA ARG A 369 -12.75 -13.59 17.94
C ARG A 369 -14.14 -14.21 18.11
N ASN A 370 -14.81 -14.56 17.03
CA ASN A 370 -16.10 -15.24 17.08
C ASN A 370 -15.92 -16.77 17.07
N ASN A 371 -15.95 -17.39 18.26
CA ASN A 371 -15.76 -18.84 18.41
C ASN A 371 -16.70 -19.66 17.52
N LYS A 372 -17.98 -19.26 17.42
CA LYS A 372 -18.97 -20.00 16.63
C LYS A 372 -18.63 -19.94 15.14
N LEU A 373 -18.25 -18.77 14.66
CA LEU A 373 -17.88 -18.56 13.26
C LEU A 373 -16.56 -19.26 12.89
N LEU A 374 -15.58 -19.24 13.81
CA LEU A 374 -14.29 -19.90 13.59
C LEU A 374 -14.43 -21.42 13.54
N GLU A 375 -15.19 -22.03 14.46
CA GLU A 375 -15.47 -23.47 14.41
C GLU A 375 -16.25 -23.83 13.15
N GLU A 376 -17.26 -23.02 12.77
CA GLU A 376 -17.98 -23.24 11.51
C GLU A 376 -17.06 -23.20 10.29
N ALA A 377 -16.10 -22.28 10.25
CA ALA A 377 -15.12 -22.20 9.17
C ALA A 377 -14.23 -23.46 9.12
N ILE A 378 -13.79 -23.98 10.28
CA ILE A 378 -13.00 -25.21 10.38
C ILE A 378 -13.82 -26.43 9.94
N ASP A 379 -15.07 -26.53 10.39
CA ASP A 379 -15.99 -27.60 9.99
C ASP A 379 -16.25 -27.59 8.48
N THR A 380 -16.57 -26.41 7.94
CA THR A 380 -16.79 -26.19 6.51
C THR A 380 -15.55 -26.56 5.70
N ALA A 381 -14.35 -26.29 6.23
CA ALA A 381 -13.09 -26.63 5.56
C ALA A 381 -12.89 -28.15 5.38
N ILE A 382 -13.48 -28.97 6.26
CA ILE A 382 -13.36 -30.42 6.23
C ILE A 382 -14.54 -31.05 5.48
N ASP A 383 -15.76 -30.67 5.84
CA ASP A 383 -16.98 -31.38 5.43
C ASP A 383 -17.63 -30.83 4.16
N ASP A 384 -17.35 -29.56 3.81
CA ASP A 384 -17.97 -28.88 2.68
C ASP A 384 -17.00 -28.78 1.49
N ASN A 385 -17.51 -29.12 0.30
CA ASN A 385 -16.75 -29.10 -0.94
C ASN A 385 -17.14 -27.94 -1.89
N THR A 386 -18.08 -27.08 -1.49
CA THR A 386 -18.62 -25.98 -2.30
C THR A 386 -17.53 -25.02 -2.77
N PHE A 387 -16.55 -24.71 -1.90
CA PHE A 387 -15.43 -23.80 -2.19
C PHE A 387 -14.14 -24.54 -2.58
N ARG A 388 -14.12 -25.88 -2.59
CA ARG A 388 -12.87 -26.66 -2.70
C ARG A 388 -12.10 -26.40 -4.00
N HIS A 389 -12.83 -26.17 -5.09
CA HIS A 389 -12.27 -25.82 -6.38
C HIS A 389 -11.70 -24.39 -6.40
N ASP A 390 -12.38 -23.45 -5.74
CA ASP A 390 -11.91 -22.08 -5.60
C ASP A 390 -10.64 -22.02 -4.73
N ASP A 391 -10.60 -22.81 -3.65
CA ASP A 391 -9.45 -22.94 -2.77
C ASP A 391 -8.23 -23.57 -3.47
N LEU A 392 -8.46 -24.47 -4.44
CA LEU A 392 -7.41 -25.05 -5.26
C LEU A 392 -6.73 -23.97 -6.10
N GLU A 393 -7.52 -23.22 -6.87
CA GLU A 393 -7.01 -22.13 -7.71
C GLU A 393 -6.37 -21.03 -6.87
N PHE A 394 -6.92 -20.74 -5.70
CA PHE A 394 -6.33 -19.81 -4.74
C PHE A 394 -4.94 -20.28 -4.26
N THR A 395 -4.81 -21.57 -3.95
CA THR A 395 -3.55 -22.18 -3.53
C THR A 395 -2.50 -22.12 -4.64
N PHE A 396 -2.89 -22.42 -5.89
CA PHE A 396 -2.01 -22.31 -7.05
C PHE A 396 -1.59 -20.86 -7.31
N ALA A 397 -2.53 -19.93 -7.22
CA ALA A 397 -2.26 -18.50 -7.39
C ALA A 397 -1.27 -17.98 -6.34
N ALA A 398 -1.44 -18.33 -5.06
CA ALA A 398 -0.54 -17.93 -3.98
C ALA A 398 0.89 -18.42 -4.22
N ARG A 399 1.05 -19.67 -4.68
CA ARG A 399 2.36 -20.26 -5.03
C ARG A 399 3.00 -19.58 -6.23
N ASP A 400 2.23 -19.28 -7.28
CA ASP A 400 2.74 -18.62 -8.49
C ASP A 400 3.19 -17.18 -8.18
N TRP A 401 2.38 -16.40 -7.46
CA TRP A 401 2.77 -15.06 -7.01
C TRP A 401 4.04 -15.09 -6.15
N SER A 402 4.12 -16.01 -5.18
CA SER A 402 5.33 -16.21 -4.38
C SER A 402 6.55 -16.56 -5.21
N SER A 403 6.39 -17.39 -6.25
CA SER A 403 7.50 -17.79 -7.12
C SER A 403 8.01 -16.62 -7.95
N ARG A 404 7.10 -15.81 -8.52
CA ARG A 404 7.46 -14.60 -9.30
C ARG A 404 8.19 -13.58 -8.44
N VAL A 405 7.74 -13.39 -7.21
CA VAL A 405 8.38 -12.50 -6.24
C VAL A 405 9.78 -12.98 -5.88
N THR A 406 9.93 -14.27 -5.57
CA THR A 406 11.24 -14.86 -5.19
C THR A 406 12.24 -14.78 -6.34
N LEU A 407 11.80 -14.94 -7.58
CA LEU A 407 12.65 -14.85 -8.77
C LEU A 407 12.97 -13.41 -9.19
N GLY A 408 12.33 -12.40 -8.58
CA GLY A 408 12.49 -11.00 -8.96
C GLY A 408 12.02 -10.68 -10.38
N ASN A 409 11.09 -11.46 -10.94
CA ASN A 409 10.66 -11.32 -12.33
C ASN A 409 9.58 -10.25 -12.48
N PHE A 410 9.99 -8.99 -12.71
CA PHE A 410 9.07 -7.86 -12.91
C PHE A 410 8.18 -8.02 -14.14
N ASP A 411 8.70 -8.49 -15.28
CA ASP A 411 7.93 -8.65 -16.50
C ASP A 411 6.86 -9.73 -16.35
N GLY A 412 7.23 -10.88 -15.78
CA GLY A 412 6.30 -11.95 -15.47
C GLY A 412 5.26 -11.55 -14.43
N TYR A 413 5.59 -10.65 -13.49
CA TYR A 413 4.61 -10.08 -12.58
C TYR A 413 3.62 -9.18 -13.32
N ARG A 414 4.13 -8.28 -14.18
CA ARG A 414 3.32 -7.36 -15.00
C ARG A 414 2.34 -8.12 -15.87
N GLU A 415 2.82 -9.06 -16.68
CA GLU A 415 2.00 -9.79 -17.65
C GLU A 415 0.81 -10.49 -16.97
N LYS A 416 1.06 -11.16 -15.84
CA LYS A 416 -0.01 -11.81 -15.07
C LYS A 416 -0.98 -10.80 -14.47
N PHE A 417 -0.47 -9.72 -13.88
CA PHE A 417 -1.31 -8.69 -13.27
C PHE A 417 -2.22 -8.05 -14.33
N GLU A 418 -1.66 -7.63 -15.46
CA GLU A 418 -2.39 -6.95 -16.53
C GLU A 418 -3.41 -7.88 -17.21
N ALA A 419 -3.10 -9.18 -17.36
CA ALA A 419 -4.06 -10.16 -17.86
C ALA A 419 -5.31 -10.27 -16.96
N ILE A 420 -5.12 -10.33 -15.63
CA ILE A 420 -6.21 -10.38 -14.67
C ILE A 420 -6.92 -9.01 -14.56
N GLN A 421 -6.17 -7.92 -14.64
CA GLN A 421 -6.72 -6.57 -14.67
C GLN A 421 -7.69 -6.38 -15.84
N LYS A 422 -7.33 -6.86 -17.03
CA LYS A 422 -8.17 -6.82 -18.23
C LYS A 422 -9.47 -7.62 -18.05
N TYR A 423 -9.42 -8.73 -17.32
CA TYR A 423 -10.62 -9.51 -16.98
C TYR A 423 -11.61 -8.72 -16.13
N PHE A 424 -11.13 -7.95 -15.15
CA PHE A 424 -11.97 -7.14 -14.26
C PHE A 424 -12.29 -5.72 -14.76
N GLU A 425 -11.64 -5.26 -15.84
CA GLU A 425 -11.75 -3.90 -16.37
C GLU A 425 -13.21 -3.40 -16.55
N PRO A 426 -14.15 -4.21 -17.10
CA PRO A 426 -15.53 -3.77 -17.27
C PRO A 426 -16.28 -3.47 -15.96
N ARG A 427 -15.75 -3.94 -14.81
CA ARG A 427 -16.39 -3.91 -13.50
C ARG A 427 -15.75 -2.90 -12.54
N PHE A 428 -14.60 -2.32 -12.91
CA PHE A 428 -13.93 -1.31 -12.10
C PHE A 428 -14.76 -0.05 -11.81
N PRO A 429 -15.60 0.48 -12.71
CA PRO A 429 -16.37 1.70 -12.40
C PRO A 429 -17.28 1.53 -11.17
N ASP A 430 -18.05 0.45 -11.13
CA ASP A 430 -18.99 0.16 -10.04
C ASP A 430 -18.25 -0.19 -8.74
N ALA A 431 -17.24 -1.04 -8.85
CA ALA A 431 -16.41 -1.45 -7.73
C ALA A 431 -15.64 -0.28 -7.10
N THR A 432 -15.15 0.66 -7.91
CA THR A 432 -14.43 1.84 -7.43
C THR A 432 -15.36 2.77 -6.66
N LYS A 433 -16.62 2.92 -7.11
CA LYS A 433 -17.63 3.72 -6.43
C LYS A 433 -17.94 3.15 -5.05
N VAL A 434 -18.29 1.85 -4.98
CA VAL A 434 -18.64 1.18 -3.72
C VAL A 434 -17.44 1.10 -2.77
N GLY A 435 -16.26 0.72 -3.27
CA GLY A 435 -15.05 0.61 -2.46
C GLY A 435 -14.59 1.94 -1.85
N ASN A 436 -14.77 3.06 -2.55
CA ASN A 436 -14.44 4.38 -1.99
C ASN A 436 -15.42 4.81 -0.90
N GLU A 437 -16.72 4.56 -1.08
CA GLU A 437 -17.72 4.85 -0.04
C GLU A 437 -17.49 3.99 1.21
N MET A 438 -17.19 2.70 1.04
CA MET A 438 -16.84 1.80 2.14
C MET A 438 -15.67 2.30 2.98
N ILE A 439 -14.56 2.68 2.33
CA ILE A 439 -13.38 3.19 3.04
C ILE A 439 -13.67 4.51 3.75
N LYS A 440 -14.41 5.44 3.11
CA LYS A 440 -14.79 6.70 3.76
C LYS A 440 -15.61 6.47 5.03
N THR A 441 -16.65 5.63 4.95
CA THR A 441 -17.53 5.36 6.08
C THR A 441 -16.79 4.69 7.23
N ILE A 442 -15.95 3.69 6.92
CA ILE A 442 -15.16 2.99 7.95
C ILE A 442 -14.14 3.95 8.57
N LEU A 443 -13.40 4.73 7.78
CA LEU A 443 -12.41 5.67 8.31
C LEU A 443 -13.04 6.79 9.15
N ALA A 444 -14.24 7.26 8.80
CA ALA A 444 -14.98 8.23 9.61
C ALA A 444 -15.32 7.65 10.98
N GLN A 445 -15.86 6.43 11.03
CA GLN A 445 -16.21 5.75 12.27
C GLN A 445 -15.00 5.37 13.13
N THR A 446 -13.86 5.00 12.50
CA THR A 446 -12.63 4.73 13.27
C THR A 446 -12.06 6.01 13.88
N ARG A 447 -12.10 7.14 13.15
CA ARG A 447 -11.63 8.44 13.66
C ARG A 447 -12.48 8.97 14.81
N GLU A 448 -13.81 8.86 14.73
CA GLU A 448 -14.73 9.25 15.82
C GLU A 448 -14.51 8.43 17.10
N ARG A 449 -13.88 7.26 17.02
CA ARG A 449 -13.57 6.40 18.18
C ARG A 449 -12.19 6.64 18.77
N GLU A 450 -11.28 7.24 17.99
CA GLU A 450 -9.92 7.59 18.41
C GLU A 450 -9.83 9.00 19.04
N THR A 451 -10.83 9.86 18.79
CA THR A 451 -11.10 11.13 19.50
C THR A 451 -12.01 10.92 20.70
#